data_AF-A0A1J8P3U5-F1
#
_entry.id   AF-A0A1J8P3U5-F1
#
_cell.length_a   1.000
_cell.length_b   1.000
_cell.length_c   1.000
_cell.angle_alpha   90.00
_cell.angle_beta   90.00
_cell.angle_gamma   90.00
#
_symmetry.space_group_name_H-M   'P 1'
#
loop_
_entity.id
_entity.type
_entity.pdbx_description
1 polymer ?
#
loop_
_entity_poly.entity_id
_entity_poly.type
_entity_poly.pdbx_seq_one_letter_code
_entity_poly.pdbx_strand_id
1 'polypeptide(L)'
;KITILHGGLQNRQNLNKISKKSRAQILRLRFLDQDHNFVTFGKEDEKSIFWADIYNGGQGFVVYGHQNFNEVKINQHALGIDTGCVYGGKLSAAIFQEIKDEKFSIESVNADVR
;
A
#
# COMPACT_ATOMS: atom_id res chain seq x y z
N LYS A 1 15.83 2.03 -0.08
CA LYS A 1 15.09 3.25 -0.52
C LYS A 1 13.65 3.08 -0.08
N ILE A 2 13.07 4.08 0.60
CA ILE A 2 11.65 4.06 1.00
C ILE A 2 10.85 4.93 0.02
N THR A 3 9.67 4.45 -0.36
CA THR A 3 8.72 5.12 -1.24
C THR A 3 7.36 5.19 -0.54
N ILE A 4 6.77 6.37 -0.45
CA ILE A 4 5.48 6.57 0.24
C ILE A 4 4.40 6.83 -0.81
N LEU A 5 3.33 6.03 -0.78
CA LEU A 5 2.19 6.16 -1.70
C LEU A 5 0.88 6.17 -0.90
N HIS A 6 -0.16 6.81 -1.42
CA HIS A 6 -1.49 6.72 -0.80
C HIS A 6 -2.10 5.32 -1.02
N GLY A 7 -2.21 4.89 -2.28
CA GLY A 7 -2.80 3.61 -2.67
C GLY A 7 -1.75 2.53 -2.96
N GLY A 8 -1.30 2.45 -4.20
CA GLY A 8 -0.37 1.40 -4.62
C GLY A 8 0.29 1.67 -5.96
N LEU A 9 1.12 0.72 -6.38
CA LEU A 9 1.86 0.80 -7.64
C LEU A 9 1.90 -0.54 -8.36
N GLN A 10 1.73 -0.53 -9.68
CA GLN A 10 2.00 -1.70 -10.53
C GLN A 10 3.50 -1.79 -10.86
N ASN A 11 4.05 -3.00 -10.97
CA ASN A 11 5.47 -3.22 -11.32
C ASN A 11 5.92 -2.54 -12.63
N ARG A 12 4.99 -2.31 -13.57
CA ARG A 12 5.25 -1.61 -14.85
C ARG A 12 5.31 -0.08 -14.74
N GLN A 13 4.86 0.50 -13.63
CA GLN A 13 4.83 1.95 -13.44
C GLN A 13 6.17 2.45 -12.90
N ASN A 14 6.68 3.54 -13.47
CA ASN A 14 7.90 4.20 -13.02
C ASN A 14 7.55 5.56 -12.42
N LEU A 15 7.91 5.78 -11.15
CA LEU A 15 7.54 7.00 -10.43
C LEU A 15 8.25 8.26 -10.95
N ASN A 16 9.37 8.12 -11.65
CA ASN A 16 10.07 9.23 -12.29
C ASN A 16 9.44 9.63 -13.63
N LYS A 17 8.52 8.82 -14.18
CA LYS A 17 7.88 9.02 -15.49
C LYS A 17 6.38 8.72 -15.41
N ILE A 18 5.64 9.49 -14.61
CA ILE A 18 4.20 9.27 -14.38
C ILE A 18 3.33 10.22 -15.21
N SER A 19 2.39 9.69 -15.98
CA SER A 19 1.33 10.46 -16.64
C SER A 19 0.21 10.87 -15.66
N LYS A 20 -0.62 11.87 -15.99
CA LYS A 20 -1.79 12.25 -15.16
C LYS A 20 -2.71 11.06 -14.85
N LYS A 21 -2.99 10.20 -15.85
CA LYS A 21 -3.78 8.98 -15.69
C LYS A 21 -3.15 8.00 -14.69
N SER A 22 -1.83 7.81 -14.80
CA SER A 22 -1.08 6.91 -13.93
C SER A 22 -1.07 7.41 -12.47
N ARG A 23 -1.00 8.72 -12.23
CA ARG A 23 -1.17 9.30 -10.87
C ARG A 23 -2.53 8.95 -10.26
N ALA A 24 -3.61 9.06 -11.04
CA ALA A 24 -4.95 8.76 -10.56
C ALA A 24 -5.13 7.27 -10.20
N GLN A 25 -4.47 6.38 -10.94
CA GLN A 25 -4.43 4.94 -10.63
C GLN A 25 -3.64 4.66 -9.35
N ILE A 26 -2.47 5.30 -9.16
CA ILE A 26 -1.64 5.13 -7.95
C ILE A 26 -2.41 5.49 -6.67
N LEU A 27 -3.29 6.50 -6.74
CA LEU A 27 -4.11 6.90 -5.60
C LEU A 27 -5.24 5.92 -5.26
N ARG A 28 -5.62 5.02 -6.18
CA ARG A 28 -6.82 4.17 -6.04
C ARG A 28 -6.54 2.67 -6.18
N LEU A 29 -5.29 2.30 -6.43
CA LEU A 29 -4.94 0.91 -6.70
C LEU A 29 -5.11 0.09 -5.42
N ARG A 30 -5.94 -0.96 -5.53
CA ARG A 30 -6.08 -2.03 -4.55
C ARG A 30 -5.73 -3.36 -5.21
N PHE A 31 -6.48 -3.68 -6.25
CA PHE A 31 -6.42 -4.98 -6.91
C PHE A 31 -6.01 -4.89 -8.38
N LEU A 32 -5.47 -6.01 -8.84
CA LEU A 32 -5.05 -6.27 -10.20
C LEU A 32 -5.78 -7.51 -10.73
N ASP A 33 -6.02 -7.56 -12.02
CA ASP A 33 -6.47 -8.80 -12.67
C ASP A 33 -5.28 -9.74 -12.93
N GLN A 34 -5.57 -10.90 -13.51
CA GLN A 34 -4.58 -11.93 -13.83
C GLN A 34 -3.54 -11.47 -14.87
N ASP A 35 -3.86 -10.45 -15.68
CA ASP A 35 -2.95 -9.82 -16.64
C ASP A 35 -2.21 -8.62 -16.02
N HIS A 36 -2.31 -8.46 -14.70
CA HIS A 36 -1.77 -7.36 -13.93
C HIS A 36 -2.25 -5.99 -14.43
N ASN A 37 -3.53 -5.85 -14.77
CA ASN A 37 -4.17 -4.57 -15.05
C ASN A 37 -4.98 -4.06 -13.85
N PHE A 38 -5.14 -2.74 -13.78
CA PHE A 38 -5.88 -2.07 -12.73
C PHE A 38 -7.34 -2.53 -12.70
N VAL A 39 -7.79 -3.06 -11.56
CA VAL A 39 -9.20 -3.37 -11.32
C VAL A 39 -9.88 -2.18 -10.68
N THR A 40 -11.03 -1.78 -11.24
CA THR A 40 -11.82 -0.68 -10.67
C THR A 40 -12.55 -1.15 -9.42
N PHE A 41 -12.66 -0.27 -8.42
CA PHE A 41 -13.38 -0.55 -7.17
C PHE A 41 -14.78 -1.13 -7.44
N GLY A 42 -15.11 -2.22 -6.72
CA GLY A 42 -16.37 -2.95 -6.84
C GLY A 42 -16.42 -3.92 -8.02
N LYS A 43 -15.32 -4.12 -8.76
CA LYS A 43 -15.20 -5.09 -9.86
C LYS A 43 -14.20 -6.21 -9.57
N GLU A 44 -13.57 -6.18 -8.41
CA GLU A 44 -12.74 -7.27 -7.91
C GLU A 44 -13.56 -8.54 -7.68
N ASP A 45 -12.92 -9.67 -7.88
CA ASP A 45 -13.43 -11.02 -7.73
C ASP A 45 -12.41 -11.90 -6.98
N GLU A 46 -12.72 -13.18 -6.81
CA GLU A 46 -11.84 -14.14 -6.12
C GLU A 46 -10.47 -14.34 -6.80
N LYS A 47 -10.35 -13.95 -8.07
CA LYS A 47 -9.10 -14.02 -8.85
C LYS A 47 -8.32 -12.71 -8.80
N SER A 48 -8.85 -11.68 -8.16
CA SER A 48 -8.20 -10.39 -8.11
C SER A 48 -7.00 -10.42 -7.16
N ILE A 49 -5.87 -9.93 -7.64
CA ILE A 49 -4.58 -9.98 -6.96
C ILE A 49 -4.36 -8.66 -6.24
N PHE A 50 -4.10 -8.71 -4.94
CA PHE A 50 -3.73 -7.51 -4.21
C PHE A 50 -2.32 -7.05 -4.63
N TRP A 51 -2.18 -5.79 -5.04
CA TRP A 51 -0.98 -5.31 -5.73
C TRP A 51 0.32 -5.54 -4.93
N ALA A 52 0.25 -5.38 -3.60
CA ALA A 52 1.41 -5.46 -2.72
C ALA A 52 1.92 -6.90 -2.55
N ASP A 53 1.07 -7.91 -2.81
CA ASP A 53 1.46 -9.32 -2.72
C ASP A 53 2.39 -9.72 -3.87
N ILE A 54 2.35 -9.01 -5.01
CA ILE A 54 3.19 -9.27 -6.19
C ILE A 54 4.18 -8.14 -6.50
N TYR A 55 4.24 -7.11 -5.66
CA TYR A 55 5.13 -5.98 -5.89
C TYR A 55 6.59 -6.39 -5.74
N ASN A 56 7.42 -6.07 -6.73
CA ASN A 56 8.79 -6.58 -6.85
C ASN A 56 9.88 -5.67 -6.26
N GLY A 57 9.51 -4.59 -5.57
CA GLY A 57 10.48 -3.65 -5.00
C GLY A 57 11.17 -2.73 -6.00
N GLY A 58 10.78 -2.74 -7.29
CA GLY A 58 11.44 -1.99 -8.36
C GLY A 58 11.44 -0.46 -8.20
N GLN A 59 10.63 0.09 -7.28
CA GLN A 59 10.64 1.50 -6.89
C GLN A 59 11.07 1.73 -5.43
N GLY A 60 11.68 0.73 -4.78
CA GLY A 60 12.02 0.72 -3.35
C GLY A 60 10.93 0.08 -2.49
N PHE A 61 11.17 0.02 -1.18
CA PHE A 61 10.21 -0.47 -0.19
C PHE A 61 9.05 0.51 -0.05
N VAL A 62 7.82 0.05 -0.30
CA VAL A 62 6.65 0.94 -0.35
C VAL A 62 5.90 0.97 0.98
N VAL A 63 5.72 2.14 1.57
CA VAL A 63 4.77 2.35 2.67
C VAL A 63 3.50 2.97 2.10
N TYR A 64 2.35 2.37 2.40
CA TYR A 64 1.07 2.78 1.81
C TYR A 64 -0.10 2.74 2.80
N GLY A 65 -1.20 3.38 2.41
CA GLY A 65 -2.48 3.35 3.14
C GLY A 65 -3.62 2.91 2.23
N HIS A 66 -4.77 3.60 2.29
CA HIS A 66 -5.93 3.43 1.40
C HIS A 66 -6.70 2.12 1.57
N GLN A 67 -6.02 0.97 1.51
CA GLN A 67 -6.57 -0.33 1.94
C GLN A 67 -6.40 -0.46 3.43
N ASN A 68 -7.55 -0.43 4.12
CA ASN A 68 -7.57 -0.70 5.53
C ASN A 68 -7.43 -2.21 5.79
N PHE A 69 -6.82 -2.51 6.93
CA PHE A 69 -6.64 -3.85 7.48
C PHE A 69 -6.89 -3.81 8.98
N ASN A 70 -7.13 -4.96 9.60
CA ASN A 70 -7.27 -5.02 11.06
C ASN A 70 -5.94 -4.74 11.79
N GLU A 71 -4.82 -5.13 11.18
CA GLU A 71 -3.46 -4.88 11.63
C GLU A 71 -2.61 -4.46 10.43
N VAL A 72 -1.44 -3.86 10.70
CA VAL A 72 -0.51 -3.46 9.65
C VAL A 72 -0.19 -4.63 8.72
N LYS A 73 -0.37 -4.43 7.40
CA LYS A 73 -0.12 -5.46 6.38
C LYS A 73 1.35 -5.45 5.99
N ILE A 74 2.07 -6.52 6.33
CA ILE A 74 3.46 -6.71 5.93
C ILE A 74 3.50 -7.52 4.62
N ASN A 75 4.22 -6.99 3.64
CA ASN A 75 4.52 -7.64 2.36
C ASN A 75 6.04 -7.65 2.16
N GLN A 76 6.54 -8.47 1.23
CA GLN A 76 7.97 -8.63 0.98
C GLN A 76 8.68 -7.29 0.69
N HIS A 77 8.03 -6.40 -0.06
CA HIS A 77 8.58 -5.09 -0.45
C HIS A 77 7.64 -3.92 -0.14
N ALA A 78 6.65 -4.12 0.73
CA ALA A 78 5.67 -3.10 1.06
C ALA A 78 5.08 -3.25 2.47
N LEU A 79 4.53 -2.15 3.00
CA LEU A 79 3.96 -2.05 4.33
C LEU A 79 2.69 -1.19 4.30
N GLY A 80 1.53 -1.81 4.55
CA GLY A 80 0.23 -1.15 4.61
C GLY A 80 -0.10 -0.72 6.02
N ILE A 81 -0.11 0.59 6.30
CA ILE A 81 -0.29 1.17 7.64
C ILE A 81 -1.70 1.69 7.92
N ASP A 82 -2.62 1.60 6.95
CA ASP A 82 -4.01 1.95 7.18
C ASP A 82 -4.70 0.84 7.97
N THR A 83 -4.87 1.09 9.26
CA THR A 83 -5.54 0.17 10.20
C THR A 83 -6.93 0.65 10.58
N GLY A 84 -7.55 1.47 9.70
CA GLY A 84 -8.96 1.84 9.83
C GLY A 84 -9.28 2.72 11.04
N CYS A 85 -8.39 3.62 11.45
CA CYS A 85 -8.57 4.53 12.61
C CYS A 85 -9.97 5.15 12.68
N VAL A 86 -10.41 5.77 11.57
CA VAL A 86 -11.72 6.46 11.49
C VAL A 86 -12.93 5.52 11.64
N TYR A 87 -12.71 4.22 11.49
CA TYR A 87 -13.73 3.18 11.63
C TYR A 87 -13.65 2.47 13.00
N GLY A 88 -12.88 2.99 13.96
CA GLY A 88 -12.69 2.37 15.28
C GLY A 88 -11.57 1.34 15.35
N GLY A 89 -10.71 1.30 14.32
CA GLY A 89 -9.48 0.51 14.36
C GLY A 89 -8.35 1.24 15.10
N LYS A 90 -7.18 1.31 14.46
CA LYS A 90 -5.98 1.94 15.04
C LYS A 90 -5.45 3.05 14.15
N LEU A 91 -4.71 3.98 14.75
CA LEU A 91 -3.75 4.81 14.03
C LEU A 91 -2.38 4.15 14.12
N SER A 92 -1.88 3.66 12.99
CA SER A 92 -0.60 2.96 12.91
C SER A 92 0.48 3.80 12.21
N ALA A 93 1.71 3.67 12.67
CA ALA A 93 2.89 4.31 12.10
C ALA A 93 4.03 3.30 11.94
N ALA A 94 4.80 3.47 10.85
CA ALA A 94 6.04 2.75 10.63
C ALA A 94 7.24 3.65 10.94
N ILE A 95 8.15 3.18 11.79
CA ILE A 95 9.33 3.93 12.22
C ILE A 95 10.56 3.24 11.63
N PHE A 96 11.28 3.95 10.78
CA PHE A 96 12.50 3.44 10.14
C PHE A 96 13.73 3.98 10.87
N GLN A 97 14.58 3.09 11.37
CA GLN A 97 15.84 3.47 12.01
C GLN A 97 16.89 3.88 10.96
N GLU A 98 16.98 3.13 9.86
CA GLU A 98 17.83 3.43 8.72
C GLU A 98 17.10 3.17 7.39
N ILE A 99 17.25 4.08 6.43
CA ILE A 99 16.57 4.01 5.11
C ILE A 99 17.10 2.85 4.23
N LYS A 100 18.27 2.30 4.57
CA LYS A 100 18.98 1.29 3.76
C LYS A 100 18.56 -0.15 4.05
N ASP A 101 18.22 -0.47 5.29
CA ASP A 101 18.11 -1.87 5.73
C ASP A 101 16.69 -2.43 5.78
N GLU A 102 15.67 -1.64 5.39
CA GLU A 102 14.24 -2.03 5.49
C GLU A 102 13.86 -2.51 6.90
N LYS A 103 14.65 -2.16 7.92
CA LYS A 103 14.37 -2.41 9.33
C LYS A 103 13.42 -1.32 9.82
N PHE A 104 12.23 -1.74 10.22
CA PHE A 104 11.20 -0.87 10.78
C PHE A 104 10.63 -1.45 12.07
N SER A 105 10.14 -0.57 12.94
CA SER A 105 9.19 -0.93 13.99
C SER A 105 7.81 -0.36 13.65
N ILE A 106 6.78 -0.94 14.26
CA ILE A 106 5.39 -0.51 14.10
C ILE A 106 4.90 -0.03 15.46
N GLU A 107 4.36 1.18 15.49
CA GLU A 107 3.63 1.72 16.64
C GLU A 107 2.16 1.87 16.26
N SER A 108 1.25 1.60 17.18
CA SER A 108 -0.19 1.70 16.93
C SER A 108 -0.95 2.09 18.18
N VAL A 109 -1.90 3.02 18.02
CA VAL A 109 -2.79 3.46 19.10
C VAL A 109 -4.23 3.21 18.67
N ASN A 110 -5.03 2.61 19.55
CA ASN A 110 -6.45 2.39 19.28
C ASN A 110 -7.18 3.72 19.15
N ALA A 111 -8.14 3.81 18.22
CA ALA A 111 -9.00 4.97 18.11
C ALA A 111 -9.88 5.09 19.37
N ASP A 112 -9.90 6.26 20.00
CA ASP A 112 -10.89 6.61 21.03
C ASP A 112 -12.15 7.10 20.30
N VAL A 113 -12.97 6.15 19.84
CA VAL A 113 -14.26 6.46 19.23
C VAL A 113 -15.30 6.54 20.33
N ARG A 114 -15.49 7.74 20.87
CA ARG A 114 -16.56 8.08 21.80
C ARG A 114 -17.89 8.25 21.09
#